data_AF-A0A818QEH3-F1
#
_entry.id   AF-A0A818QEH3-F1
#
_cell.length_a   1.000
_cell.length_b   1.000
_cell.length_c   1.000
_cell.angle_alpha   90.00
_cell.angle_beta   90.00
_cell.angle_gamma   90.00
#
_symmetry.space_group_name_H-M   'P 1'
#
loop_
_entity.id
_entity.type
_entity.pdbx_description
1 polymer ?
#
loop_
_entity_poly.entity_id
_entity_poly.type
_entity_poly.pdbx_seq_one_letter_code
_entity_poly.pdbx_strand_id
1 'polypeptide(L)'
;MINKVFYDLVRSAPKGRWSGIQRTYGPEEVQRLRSGLQIEYTLARSRKKLKKDDMYLGWQIAADGNSAGSMYPDQSLYPSNSGPEMARRINKTLERASQIEHSEGGTKHDWFVPIVADAEAGFGGPLNCFEIMKAYIEAGVAGVHFEDQLASEKKCGHMGGKVLIPSSAHLRNLNAARLAADICGVPTVIVSRTDAESATLLTSDFDERDQEFIDIPVGRTPEGFFRLKKGSGLKHCIKRSIGAAPFTDLLWWETSTPNSEHAKEFAEAVELGAMGYKFQFITLAGFHSLNFGMFELARNYKDRGMAAYSEVQQEEFEAEKHGYTAVRHQREVGTGYFDMVAMAVTGKEIELIEFMITNDA
;
A
#
# COMPACT_ATOMS: atom_id res chain seq x y z
N MET A 1 27.80 4.37 15.72
CA MET A 1 28.56 3.37 14.94
C MET A 1 27.64 2.35 14.25
N ILE A 2 26.65 1.76 14.93
CA ILE A 2 25.72 0.76 14.36
C ILE A 2 24.97 1.25 13.11
N ASN A 3 24.39 2.46 13.12
CA ASN A 3 23.67 2.99 11.95
C ASN A 3 24.56 3.17 10.71
N LYS A 4 25.88 3.37 10.89
CA LYS A 4 26.83 3.45 9.76
C LYS A 4 26.93 2.11 9.04
N VAL A 5 26.85 1.00 9.77
CA VAL A 5 26.90 -0.37 9.23
C VAL A 5 25.60 -0.74 8.50
N PHE A 6 24.45 -0.22 8.91
CA PHE A 6 23.19 -0.43 8.17
C PHE A 6 23.17 0.29 6.81
N TYR A 7 23.88 1.41 6.64
CA TYR A 7 24.08 1.99 5.30
C TYR A 7 24.92 1.10 4.39
N ASP A 8 25.86 0.32 4.93
CA ASP A 8 26.66 -0.62 4.14
C ASP A 8 25.84 -1.84 3.69
N LEU A 9 24.86 -2.25 4.50
CA LEU A 9 23.90 -3.32 4.19
C LEU A 9 22.83 -2.87 3.17
N VAL A 10 22.39 -1.61 3.27
CA VAL A 10 21.37 -0.98 2.40
C VAL A 10 22.00 0.23 1.69
N ARG A 11 22.87 -0.04 0.71
CA ARG A 11 23.70 0.98 0.04
C ARG A 11 22.93 2.08 -0.68
N SER A 12 21.67 1.81 -1.03
CA SER A 12 20.76 2.74 -1.69
C SER A 12 20.10 3.74 -0.74
N ALA A 13 20.21 3.54 0.57
CA ALA A 13 19.60 4.41 1.57
C ALA A 13 20.18 5.84 1.51
N PRO A 14 19.36 6.89 1.35
CA PRO A 14 19.85 8.26 1.34
C PRO A 14 20.35 8.68 2.73
N LYS A 15 21.29 9.64 2.79
CA LYS A 15 21.79 10.20 4.05
C LYS A 15 20.62 10.66 4.93
N GLY A 16 20.60 10.19 6.18
CA GLY A 16 19.55 10.50 7.15
C GLY A 16 18.39 9.51 7.17
N ARG A 17 18.31 8.55 6.22
CA ARG A 17 17.23 7.55 6.13
C ARG A 17 16.94 6.81 7.44
N TRP A 18 17.98 6.54 8.23
CA TRP A 18 17.90 5.78 9.49
C TRP A 18 17.92 6.65 10.75
N SER A 19 17.74 7.98 10.61
CA SER A 19 17.68 8.88 11.78
C SER A 19 16.46 8.55 12.63
N GLY A 20 16.65 8.32 13.94
CA GLY A 20 15.57 7.97 14.86
C GLY A 20 15.07 6.53 14.79
N ILE A 21 15.44 5.77 13.75
CA ILE A 21 15.01 4.37 13.57
C ILE A 21 15.79 3.44 14.51
N GLN A 22 15.05 2.69 15.32
CA GLN A 22 15.53 1.63 16.20
C GLN A 22 15.28 0.26 15.57
N ARG A 23 16.11 -0.70 15.97
CA ARG A 23 16.03 -2.12 15.62
C ARG A 23 16.34 -2.92 16.87
N THR A 24 15.63 -4.02 17.07
CA THR A 24 15.91 -4.96 18.17
C THR A 24 17.02 -5.97 17.83
N TYR A 25 17.65 -5.83 16.66
CA TYR A 25 18.67 -6.70 16.10
C TYR A 25 19.84 -5.87 15.55
N GLY A 26 21.04 -6.43 15.53
CA GLY A 26 22.22 -5.80 14.96
C GLY A 26 22.46 -6.16 13.48
N PRO A 27 23.42 -5.49 12.82
CA PRO A 27 23.76 -5.74 11.43
C PRO A 27 24.32 -7.15 11.18
N GLU A 28 24.91 -7.79 12.18
CA GLU A 28 25.39 -9.17 12.13
C GLU A 28 24.26 -10.17 11.85
N GLU A 29 23.08 -9.95 12.42
CA GLU A 29 21.90 -10.80 12.18
C GLU A 29 21.41 -10.65 10.74
N VAL A 30 21.42 -9.44 10.19
CA VAL A 30 21.09 -9.20 8.77
C VAL A 30 22.10 -9.91 7.87
N GLN A 31 23.39 -9.81 8.17
CA GLN A 31 24.44 -10.47 7.40
C GLN A 31 24.36 -12.00 7.49
N ARG A 32 23.94 -12.54 8.65
CA ARG A 32 23.74 -13.98 8.89
C ARG A 32 22.53 -14.54 8.16
N LEU A 33 21.45 -13.78 8.07
CA LEU A 33 20.16 -14.23 7.52
C LEU A 33 19.98 -13.90 6.04
N ARG A 34 20.80 -13.00 5.46
CA ARG A 34 20.75 -12.70 4.03
C ARG A 34 21.37 -13.82 3.18
N SER A 35 20.94 -13.90 1.93
CA SER A 35 21.53 -14.80 0.94
C SER A 35 23.03 -14.50 0.74
N GLY A 36 23.82 -15.56 0.50
CA GLY A 36 25.22 -15.43 0.09
C GLY A 36 25.39 -14.79 -1.30
N LEU A 37 24.31 -14.74 -2.10
CA LEU A 37 24.25 -14.01 -3.36
C LEU A 37 23.50 -12.69 -3.17
N GLN A 38 24.06 -11.59 -3.67
CA GLN A 38 23.36 -10.31 -3.68
C GLN A 38 22.25 -10.32 -4.74
N ILE A 39 21.00 -10.47 -4.28
CA ILE A 39 19.79 -10.34 -5.10
C ILE A 39 19.39 -8.86 -5.11
N GLU A 40 19.15 -8.31 -6.30
CA GLU A 40 18.80 -6.91 -6.49
C GLU A 40 17.29 -6.73 -6.71
N TYR A 41 16.70 -5.74 -6.03
CA TYR A 41 15.28 -5.40 -6.11
C TYR A 41 15.11 -3.99 -6.68
N THR A 42 15.44 -3.81 -7.96
CA THR A 42 15.59 -2.50 -8.60
C THR A 42 14.39 -1.56 -8.40
N LEU A 43 13.16 -2.06 -8.56
CA LEU A 43 11.94 -1.25 -8.44
C LEU A 43 11.68 -0.80 -7.00
N ALA A 44 11.89 -1.68 -6.02
CA ALA A 44 11.77 -1.32 -4.61
C ALA A 44 12.91 -0.36 -4.16
N ARG A 45 14.11 -0.52 -4.74
CA ARG A 45 15.29 0.31 -4.44
C ARG A 45 15.18 1.75 -4.95
N SER A 46 14.59 1.95 -6.13
CA SER A 46 14.63 3.25 -6.83
C SER A 46 13.76 4.33 -6.18
N ARG A 47 12.87 3.97 -5.25
CA ARG A 47 11.83 4.85 -4.69
C ARG A 47 12.29 5.44 -3.35
N LYS A 48 12.80 6.68 -3.39
CA LYS A 48 13.51 7.28 -2.25
C LYS A 48 12.63 8.08 -1.28
N LYS A 49 11.46 8.56 -1.72
CA LYS A 49 10.52 9.37 -0.93
C LYS A 49 9.10 9.17 -1.42
N LEU A 50 8.16 9.09 -0.48
CA LEU A 50 6.74 9.12 -0.80
C LEU A 50 6.27 10.55 -1.04
N LYS A 51 5.31 10.72 -1.95
CA LYS A 51 4.63 11.96 -2.29
C LYS A 51 3.12 11.76 -2.28
N LYS A 52 2.37 12.86 -2.21
CA LYS A 52 0.89 12.86 -2.16
C LYS A 52 0.21 12.21 -3.38
N ASP A 53 0.93 12.10 -4.49
CA ASP A 53 0.50 11.61 -5.79
C ASP A 53 0.97 10.18 -6.08
N ASP A 54 1.55 9.48 -5.09
CA ASP A 54 1.93 8.08 -5.22
C ASP A 54 0.70 7.14 -5.16
N MET A 55 0.86 5.93 -5.69
CA MET A 55 -0.22 4.93 -5.74
C MET A 55 -0.46 4.29 -4.38
N TYR A 56 -1.73 4.07 -4.05
CA TYR A 56 -2.14 3.29 -2.89
C TYR A 56 -2.79 1.98 -3.33
N LEU A 57 -2.41 0.88 -2.66
CA LEU A 57 -2.97 -0.46 -2.87
C LEU A 57 -3.48 -0.98 -1.51
N GLY A 58 -4.80 -1.19 -1.38
CA GLY A 58 -5.41 -1.60 -0.11
C GLY A 58 -6.65 -2.48 -0.25
N TRP A 59 -7.67 -2.23 0.57
CA TRP A 59 -8.90 -3.04 0.70
C TRP A 59 -9.48 -3.64 -0.59
N GLN A 60 -9.38 -2.92 -1.70
CA GLN A 60 -9.88 -3.33 -3.01
C GLN A 60 -9.42 -4.72 -3.45
N ILE A 61 -8.28 -5.19 -2.93
CA ILE A 61 -7.83 -6.58 -3.11
C ILE A 61 -8.88 -7.58 -2.63
N ALA A 62 -9.44 -7.39 -1.43
CA ALA A 62 -10.49 -8.25 -0.89
C ALA A 62 -11.74 -8.22 -1.77
N ALA A 63 -12.12 -7.04 -2.25
CA ALA A 63 -13.35 -6.86 -3.02
C ALA A 63 -13.27 -7.48 -4.43
N ASP A 64 -12.19 -7.21 -5.18
CA ASP A 64 -12.18 -7.46 -6.63
C ASP A 64 -10.77 -7.75 -7.21
N GLY A 65 -9.80 -8.12 -6.37
CA GLY A 65 -8.40 -8.23 -6.83
C GLY A 65 -7.57 -9.35 -6.19
N ASN A 66 -8.19 -10.31 -5.50
CA ASN A 66 -7.47 -11.33 -4.75
C ASN A 66 -7.27 -12.66 -5.49
N SER A 67 -6.30 -13.44 -5.01
CA SER A 67 -5.90 -14.72 -5.62
C SER A 67 -6.89 -15.87 -5.37
N ALA A 68 -7.88 -15.71 -4.48
CA ALA A 68 -8.97 -16.67 -4.33
C ALA A 68 -10.10 -16.46 -5.34
N GLY A 69 -10.05 -15.40 -6.17
CA GLY A 69 -11.04 -15.14 -7.22
C GLY A 69 -12.46 -14.95 -6.68
N SER A 70 -12.57 -14.44 -5.45
CA SER A 70 -13.86 -14.25 -4.75
C SER A 70 -13.98 -12.83 -4.22
N MET A 71 -15.20 -12.32 -4.13
CA MET A 71 -15.47 -11.04 -3.48
C MET A 71 -15.56 -11.24 -1.96
N TYR A 72 -14.71 -10.56 -1.21
CA TYR A 72 -14.68 -10.60 0.25
C TYR A 72 -14.86 -9.23 0.91
N PRO A 73 -15.44 -9.18 2.13
CA PRO A 73 -15.34 -8.00 3.00
C PRO A 73 -13.90 -7.80 3.51
N ASP A 74 -13.63 -6.63 4.12
CA ASP A 74 -12.32 -6.24 4.68
C ASP A 74 -11.93 -7.01 5.95
N GLN A 75 -11.65 -8.31 5.85
CA GLN A 75 -11.45 -9.16 7.03
C GLN A 75 -10.30 -10.16 6.90
N SER A 76 -9.27 -9.85 6.11
CA SER A 76 -8.10 -10.73 5.90
C SER A 76 -8.45 -12.16 5.45
N LEU A 77 -9.58 -12.35 4.77
CA LEU A 77 -10.07 -13.66 4.33
C LEU A 77 -9.31 -14.21 3.11
N TYR A 78 -8.73 -13.31 2.33
CA TYR A 78 -8.06 -13.65 1.09
C TYR A 78 -6.64 -14.19 1.35
N PRO A 79 -6.05 -14.99 0.43
CA PRO A 79 -4.70 -15.51 0.60
C PRO A 79 -3.67 -14.37 0.63
N SER A 80 -2.72 -14.44 1.57
CA SER A 80 -1.77 -13.35 1.88
C SER A 80 -0.87 -12.91 0.73
N ASN A 81 -0.75 -13.71 -0.33
CA ASN A 81 0.00 -13.35 -1.55
C ASN A 81 -0.78 -12.43 -2.51
N SER A 82 -2.07 -12.17 -2.27
CA SER A 82 -2.93 -11.40 -3.17
C SER A 82 -2.44 -9.98 -3.40
N GLY A 83 -2.08 -9.27 -2.32
CA GLY A 83 -1.57 -7.91 -2.40
C GLY A 83 -0.24 -7.82 -3.16
N PRO A 84 0.79 -8.62 -2.81
CA PRO A 84 2.03 -8.70 -3.57
C PRO A 84 1.83 -8.99 -5.07
N GLU A 85 0.92 -9.90 -5.42
CA GLU A 85 0.61 -10.20 -6.83
C GLU A 85 -0.07 -9.04 -7.55
N MET A 86 -0.95 -8.30 -6.87
CA MET A 86 -1.54 -7.09 -7.45
C MET A 86 -0.49 -5.97 -7.64
N ALA A 87 0.41 -5.78 -6.67
CA ALA A 87 1.54 -4.85 -6.83
C ALA A 87 2.44 -5.22 -8.02
N ARG A 88 2.71 -6.52 -8.22
CA ARG A 88 3.45 -7.04 -9.38
C ARG A 88 2.73 -6.72 -10.69
N ARG A 89 1.41 -6.89 -10.75
CA ARG A 89 0.58 -6.56 -11.92
C ARG A 89 0.63 -5.06 -12.25
N ILE A 90 0.51 -4.20 -11.24
CA ILE A 90 0.63 -2.74 -11.41
C ILE A 90 2.00 -2.40 -12.00
N ASN A 91 3.09 -2.86 -11.38
CA ASN A 91 4.44 -2.58 -11.87
C ASN A 91 4.70 -3.08 -13.30
N LYS A 92 4.14 -4.24 -13.70
CA LYS A 92 4.22 -4.71 -15.09
C LYS A 92 3.43 -3.85 -16.08
N THR A 93 2.32 -3.27 -15.63
CA THR A 93 1.52 -2.35 -16.45
C THR A 93 2.29 -1.04 -16.68
N LEU A 94 2.89 -0.50 -15.62
CA LEU A 94 3.76 0.69 -15.70
C LEU A 94 5.02 0.42 -16.53
N GLU A 95 5.59 -0.77 -16.43
CA GLU A 95 6.71 -1.21 -17.29
C GLU A 95 6.31 -1.19 -18.78
N ARG A 96 5.14 -1.73 -19.12
CA ARG A 96 4.64 -1.72 -20.51
C ARG A 96 4.43 -0.29 -21.00
N ALA A 97 3.83 0.59 -20.19
CA ALA A 97 3.64 1.99 -20.55
C ALA A 97 4.97 2.71 -20.80
N SER A 98 5.97 2.46 -19.96
CA SER A 98 7.33 2.98 -20.14
C SER A 98 7.99 2.45 -21.43
N GLN A 99 7.83 1.16 -21.74
CA GLN A 99 8.36 0.54 -22.95
C GLN A 99 7.72 1.11 -24.22
N ILE A 100 6.40 1.33 -24.22
CA ILE A 100 5.67 1.95 -25.33
C ILE A 100 6.24 3.33 -25.61
N GLU A 101 6.24 4.22 -24.61
CA GLU A 101 6.74 5.59 -24.78
C GLU A 101 8.22 5.61 -25.19
N HIS A 102 9.05 4.75 -24.57
CA HIS A 102 10.47 4.67 -24.90
C HIS A 102 10.69 4.32 -26.38
N SER A 103 9.92 3.35 -26.89
CA SER A 103 10.03 2.91 -28.28
C SER A 103 9.58 3.96 -29.30
N GLU A 104 8.74 4.91 -28.89
CA GLU A 104 8.20 6.00 -29.73
C GLU A 104 9.09 7.27 -29.72
N GLY A 105 10.36 7.15 -29.34
CA GLY A 105 11.31 8.26 -29.34
C GLY A 105 11.79 8.72 -27.96
N GLY A 106 11.68 7.86 -26.96
CA GLY A 106 12.24 8.07 -25.63
C GLY A 106 11.20 8.41 -24.56
N THR A 107 11.52 8.05 -23.32
CA THR A 107 10.64 8.19 -22.15
C THR A 107 10.64 9.62 -21.62
N LYS A 108 9.47 10.26 -21.55
CA LYS A 108 9.30 11.60 -20.96
C LYS A 108 8.61 11.54 -19.59
N HIS A 109 7.82 10.50 -19.34
CA HIS A 109 7.10 10.33 -18.08
C HIS A 109 7.85 9.42 -17.10
N ASP A 110 7.78 9.74 -15.80
CA ASP A 110 8.17 8.79 -14.74
C ASP A 110 7.02 7.82 -14.51
N TRP A 111 6.92 6.79 -15.35
CA TRP A 111 5.83 5.81 -15.32
C TRP A 111 5.77 5.03 -14.02
N PHE A 112 6.92 4.77 -13.43
CA PHE A 112 6.99 3.89 -12.28
C PHE A 112 6.72 4.67 -10.99
N VAL A 113 5.55 5.24 -10.81
CA VAL A 113 5.21 5.92 -9.55
C VAL A 113 5.33 4.96 -8.34
N PRO A 114 5.79 5.42 -7.16
CA PRO A 114 5.87 4.59 -5.97
C PRO A 114 4.51 3.96 -5.61
N ILE A 115 4.54 2.70 -5.14
CA ILE A 115 3.37 2.02 -4.59
C ILE A 115 3.52 1.96 -3.06
N VAL A 116 2.49 2.40 -2.35
CA VAL A 116 2.30 2.15 -0.91
C VAL A 116 1.23 1.08 -0.76
N ALA A 117 1.60 -0.08 -0.20
CA ALA A 117 0.76 -1.26 -0.15
C ALA A 117 0.30 -1.63 1.27
N ASP A 118 -0.88 -2.22 1.34
CA ASP A 118 -1.53 -2.71 2.55
C ASP A 118 -1.07 -4.13 2.89
N ALA A 119 -0.40 -4.30 4.02
CA ALA A 119 -0.11 -5.62 4.58
C ALA A 119 -1.09 -6.04 5.68
N GLU A 120 -2.19 -5.29 5.86
CA GLU A 120 -3.21 -5.47 6.89
C GLU A 120 -2.56 -5.61 8.28
N ALA A 121 -3.01 -6.60 9.06
CA ALA A 121 -2.40 -7.02 10.32
C ALA A 121 -1.22 -8.00 10.13
N GLY A 122 -0.71 -8.14 8.89
CA GLY A 122 0.40 -9.02 8.53
C GLY A 122 0.03 -10.49 8.38
N PHE A 123 -1.27 -10.84 8.29
CA PHE A 123 -1.78 -12.20 8.10
C PHE A 123 -1.36 -13.22 9.17
N GLY A 124 -0.99 -12.77 10.37
CA GLY A 124 -0.62 -13.65 11.46
C GLY A 124 0.37 -13.02 12.43
N GLY A 125 1.45 -13.73 12.72
CA GLY A 125 2.50 -13.27 13.62
C GLY A 125 3.67 -12.60 12.90
N PRO A 126 4.78 -12.35 13.61
CA PRO A 126 5.96 -11.68 13.05
C PRO A 126 6.56 -12.37 11.81
N LEU A 127 6.50 -13.70 11.72
CA LEU A 127 6.99 -14.44 10.55
C LEU A 127 6.13 -14.19 9.30
N ASN A 128 4.81 -14.08 9.47
CA ASN A 128 3.91 -13.72 8.37
C ASN A 128 4.18 -12.27 7.92
N CYS A 129 4.38 -11.35 8.86
CA CYS A 129 4.76 -9.96 8.58
C CYS A 129 6.08 -9.86 7.81
N PHE A 130 7.07 -10.68 8.20
CA PHE A 130 8.36 -10.77 7.52
C PHE A 130 8.20 -11.23 6.06
N GLU A 131 7.45 -12.32 5.83
CA GLU A 131 7.29 -12.87 4.49
C GLU A 131 6.44 -11.99 3.57
N ILE A 132 5.36 -11.38 4.05
CA ILE A 132 4.58 -10.45 3.22
C ILE A 132 5.37 -9.19 2.87
N MET A 133 6.21 -8.69 3.78
CA MET A 133 7.11 -7.57 3.48
C MET A 133 8.10 -7.94 2.37
N LYS A 134 8.73 -9.13 2.43
CA LYS A 134 9.60 -9.63 1.36
C LYS A 134 8.86 -9.76 0.04
N ALA A 135 7.66 -10.34 0.04
CA ALA A 135 6.85 -10.50 -1.16
C ALA A 135 6.52 -9.14 -1.80
N TYR A 136 6.21 -8.12 -1.01
CA TYR A 136 6.03 -6.75 -1.51
C TYR A 136 7.31 -6.12 -2.06
N ILE A 137 8.45 -6.34 -1.41
CA ILE A 137 9.76 -5.88 -1.93
C ILE A 137 10.05 -6.53 -3.28
N GLU A 138 9.85 -7.84 -3.41
CA GLU A 138 9.99 -8.59 -4.66
C GLU A 138 9.04 -8.10 -5.76
N ALA A 139 7.84 -7.65 -5.38
CA ALA A 139 6.87 -7.06 -6.27
C ALA A 139 7.18 -5.60 -6.65
N GLY A 140 8.22 -4.99 -6.07
CA GLY A 140 8.66 -3.62 -6.38
C GLY A 140 7.94 -2.51 -5.62
N VAL A 141 7.40 -2.80 -4.44
CA VAL A 141 6.70 -1.82 -3.59
C VAL A 141 7.66 -0.88 -2.88
N ALA A 142 7.28 0.40 -2.76
CA ALA A 142 8.08 1.45 -2.15
C ALA A 142 7.84 1.60 -0.64
N GLY A 143 6.58 1.41 -0.22
CA GLY A 143 6.19 1.46 1.19
C GLY A 143 5.12 0.45 1.54
N VAL A 144 5.13 -0.04 2.77
CA VAL A 144 4.16 -1.03 3.26
C VAL A 144 3.62 -0.56 4.61
N HIS A 145 2.31 -0.63 4.79
CA HIS A 145 1.68 -0.35 6.07
C HIS A 145 1.24 -1.61 6.80
N PHE A 146 1.39 -1.60 8.13
CA PHE A 146 0.93 -2.64 9.04
C PHE A 146 0.07 -2.02 10.14
N GLU A 147 -1.01 -2.70 10.53
CA GLU A 147 -1.93 -2.24 11.57
C GLU A 147 -1.93 -3.13 12.82
N ASP A 148 -2.26 -2.54 13.97
CA ASP A 148 -2.19 -3.17 15.29
C ASP A 148 -3.46 -3.97 15.66
N GLN A 149 -4.13 -4.55 14.67
CA GLN A 149 -5.26 -5.45 14.85
C GLN A 149 -4.83 -6.92 14.99
N LEU A 150 -5.68 -7.74 15.59
CA LEU A 150 -5.56 -9.20 15.58
C LEU A 150 -5.90 -9.71 14.18
N ALA A 151 -4.94 -10.31 13.48
CA ALA A 151 -5.11 -10.76 12.09
C ALA A 151 -6.31 -11.70 11.87
N SER A 152 -6.60 -12.62 12.80
CA SER A 152 -7.74 -13.53 12.70
C SER A 152 -9.10 -12.85 12.85
N GLU A 153 -9.12 -11.60 13.35
CA GLU A 153 -10.33 -10.80 13.55
C GLU A 153 -10.21 -9.41 12.92
N LYS A 154 -9.32 -9.25 11.93
CA LYS A 154 -9.10 -7.98 11.23
C LYS A 154 -10.43 -7.47 10.67
N LYS A 155 -10.62 -6.15 10.72
CA LYS A 155 -11.76 -5.45 10.08
C LYS A 155 -11.28 -4.22 9.32
N CYS A 156 -12.14 -3.67 8.48
CA CYS A 156 -11.97 -2.30 8.00
C CYS A 156 -11.90 -1.35 9.19
N GLY A 157 -11.07 -0.32 9.07
CA GLY A 157 -10.94 0.70 10.11
C GLY A 157 -12.24 1.42 10.48
N HIS A 158 -13.19 1.47 9.54
CA HIS A 158 -14.51 2.08 9.71
C HIS A 158 -15.60 1.08 10.15
N MET A 159 -15.23 -0.15 10.52
CA MET A 159 -16.15 -1.17 11.03
C MET A 159 -16.01 -1.35 12.55
N GLY A 160 -17.11 -1.74 13.21
CA GLY A 160 -17.09 -2.16 14.60
C GLY A 160 -16.45 -3.54 14.79
N GLY A 161 -16.21 -3.93 16.05
CA GLY A 161 -15.70 -5.25 16.40
C GLY A 161 -14.19 -5.45 16.21
N LYS A 162 -13.41 -4.37 16.01
CA LYS A 162 -11.94 -4.43 15.94
C LYS A 162 -11.34 -4.89 17.27
N VAL A 163 -10.40 -5.82 17.18
CA VAL A 163 -9.63 -6.36 18.30
C VAL A 163 -8.17 -5.95 18.13
N LEU A 164 -7.64 -5.16 19.06
CA LEU A 164 -6.24 -4.78 19.06
C LEU A 164 -5.35 -5.92 19.56
N ILE A 165 -4.11 -5.96 19.09
CA ILE A 165 -3.02 -6.69 19.75
C ILE A 165 -2.29 -5.77 20.75
N PRO A 166 -1.56 -6.32 21.73
CA PRO A 166 -0.74 -5.53 22.64
C PRO A 166 0.29 -4.71 21.87
N SER A 167 0.63 -3.53 22.38
CA SER A 167 1.58 -2.61 21.75
C SER A 167 2.89 -3.32 21.37
N SER A 168 3.45 -4.12 22.27
CA SER A 168 4.66 -4.94 22.03
C SER A 168 4.50 -5.99 20.92
N ALA A 169 3.31 -6.53 20.69
CA ALA A 169 3.07 -7.44 19.57
C ALA A 169 3.16 -6.69 18.23
N HIS A 170 2.57 -5.50 18.14
CA HIS A 170 2.70 -4.66 16.94
C HIS A 170 4.15 -4.21 16.69
N LEU A 171 4.88 -3.83 17.75
CA LEU A 171 6.31 -3.50 17.60
C LEU A 171 7.15 -4.68 17.09
N ARG A 172 6.79 -5.93 17.43
CA ARG A 172 7.43 -7.12 16.85
C ARG A 172 7.12 -7.25 15.36
N ASN A 173 5.90 -6.96 14.93
CA ASN A 173 5.51 -6.98 13.51
C ASN A 173 6.27 -5.91 12.71
N LEU A 174 6.38 -4.68 13.23
CA LEU A 174 7.16 -3.60 12.60
C LEU A 174 8.66 -3.95 12.51
N ASN A 175 9.24 -4.53 13.56
CA ASN A 175 10.64 -5.00 13.51
C ASN A 175 10.82 -6.13 12.49
N ALA A 176 9.88 -7.05 12.38
CA ALA A 176 9.94 -8.12 11.38
C ALA A 176 9.90 -7.57 9.95
N ALA A 177 9.03 -6.59 9.67
CA ALA A 177 9.01 -5.88 8.39
C ALA A 177 10.33 -5.14 8.13
N ARG A 178 10.92 -4.48 9.13
CA ARG A 178 12.23 -3.82 8.97
C ARG A 178 13.33 -4.84 8.68
N LEU A 179 13.32 -5.99 9.36
CA LEU A 179 14.31 -7.05 9.14
C LEU A 179 14.23 -7.60 7.72
N ALA A 180 13.01 -7.80 7.20
CA ALA A 180 12.78 -8.19 5.81
C ALA A 180 13.40 -7.18 4.83
N ALA A 181 13.17 -5.87 5.04
CA ALA A 181 13.75 -4.81 4.20
C ALA A 181 15.28 -4.75 4.29
N ASP A 182 15.84 -4.86 5.49
CA ASP A 182 17.28 -4.83 5.71
C ASP A 182 17.96 -6.05 5.06
N ILE A 183 17.38 -7.25 5.18
CA ILE A 183 17.88 -8.48 4.53
C ILE A 183 17.83 -8.36 3.00
N CYS A 184 16.74 -7.80 2.47
CA CYS A 184 16.62 -7.53 1.03
C CYS A 184 17.54 -6.39 0.56
N GLY A 185 18.14 -5.62 1.47
CA GLY A 185 19.04 -4.53 1.11
C GLY A 185 18.33 -3.33 0.49
N VAL A 186 17.06 -3.08 0.84
CA VAL A 186 16.25 -1.97 0.28
C VAL A 186 15.70 -1.03 1.36
N PRO A 187 15.59 0.28 1.09
CA PRO A 187 15.20 1.28 2.08
C PRO A 187 13.67 1.46 2.19
N THR A 188 12.90 0.37 2.01
CA THR A 188 11.43 0.38 1.96
C THR A 188 10.84 1.15 3.13
N VAL A 189 9.83 1.97 2.84
CA VAL A 189 9.12 2.77 3.82
C VAL A 189 8.17 1.87 4.61
N ILE A 190 8.20 1.97 5.94
CA ILE A 190 7.25 1.27 6.82
C ILE A 190 6.30 2.32 7.40
N VAL A 191 5.01 2.02 7.33
CA VAL A 191 3.95 2.83 7.93
C VAL A 191 3.30 2.03 9.06
N SER A 192 3.26 2.61 10.26
CA SER A 192 2.57 2.01 11.39
C SER A 192 1.20 2.64 11.49
N ARG A 193 0.18 1.82 11.24
CA ARG A 193 -1.23 2.16 11.45
C ARG A 193 -1.66 1.74 12.85
N THR A 194 -2.45 2.58 13.53
CA THR A 194 -3.19 2.18 14.72
C THR A 194 -4.69 2.32 14.53
N ASP A 195 -5.43 1.32 14.99
CA ASP A 195 -6.89 1.24 14.92
C ASP A 195 -7.59 1.51 16.27
N ALA A 196 -6.82 1.99 17.26
CA ALA A 196 -7.29 2.14 18.64
C ALA A 196 -8.39 3.19 18.86
N GLU A 197 -8.67 4.05 17.87
CA GLU A 197 -9.67 5.11 17.98
C GLU A 197 -11.08 4.54 18.17
N SER A 198 -11.43 3.53 17.36
CA SER A 198 -12.74 2.88 17.38
C SER A 198 -12.71 1.40 17.77
N ALA A 199 -11.52 0.82 17.99
CA ALA A 199 -11.42 -0.51 18.57
C ALA A 199 -11.95 -0.53 20.00
N THR A 200 -12.67 -1.60 20.35
CA THR A 200 -13.29 -1.76 21.68
C THR A 200 -12.75 -2.98 22.44
N LEU A 201 -11.88 -3.77 21.78
CA LEU A 201 -11.35 -5.02 22.30
C LEU A 201 -9.82 -5.06 22.21
N LEU A 202 -9.19 -5.78 23.13
CA LEU A 202 -7.75 -6.03 23.18
C LEU A 202 -7.50 -7.49 23.57
N THR A 203 -6.55 -8.16 22.92
CA THR A 203 -6.32 -9.60 23.18
C THR A 203 -5.69 -9.91 24.53
N SER A 204 -4.83 -9.03 25.06
CA SER A 204 -4.12 -9.25 26.32
C SER A 204 -3.71 -7.94 27.00
N ASP A 205 -3.72 -7.94 28.33
CA ASP A 205 -3.27 -6.87 29.23
C ASP A 205 -1.79 -6.95 29.62
N PHE A 206 -1.03 -7.87 29.02
CA PHE A 206 0.39 -8.10 29.33
C PHE A 206 1.26 -6.84 29.19
N ASP A 207 0.91 -5.94 28.27
CA ASP A 207 1.68 -4.73 28.01
C ASP A 207 1.22 -3.58 28.91
N GLU A 208 2.09 -3.14 29.82
CA GLU A 208 1.82 -2.04 30.76
C GLU A 208 1.37 -0.75 30.06
N ARG A 209 1.78 -0.54 28.80
CA ARG A 209 1.37 0.64 28.02
C ARG A 209 -0.13 0.65 27.73
N ASP A 210 -0.75 -0.53 27.63
CA ASP A 210 -2.14 -0.72 27.26
C ASP A 210 -3.08 -0.78 28.47
N GLN A 211 -2.57 -1.13 29.66
CA GLN A 211 -3.38 -1.39 30.86
C GLN A 211 -4.27 -0.20 31.27
N GLU A 212 -3.81 1.04 31.08
CA GLU A 212 -4.60 2.23 31.44
C GLU A 212 -5.90 2.37 30.63
N PHE A 213 -5.99 1.72 29.46
CA PHE A 213 -7.14 1.79 28.56
C PHE A 213 -8.11 0.62 28.74
N ILE A 214 -7.80 -0.36 29.60
CA ILE A 214 -8.63 -1.54 29.83
C ILE A 214 -9.70 -1.23 30.87
N ASP A 215 -10.94 -1.57 30.56
CA ASP A 215 -12.09 -1.46 31.45
C ASP A 215 -12.23 -2.73 32.32
N ILE A 216 -11.35 -2.83 33.32
CA ILE A 216 -11.24 -4.00 34.22
C ILE A 216 -12.59 -4.40 34.85
N PRO A 217 -13.42 -3.49 35.39
CA PRO A 217 -14.71 -3.84 35.97
C PRO A 217 -15.71 -4.50 35.02
N VAL A 218 -15.65 -4.19 33.72
CA VAL A 218 -16.56 -4.79 32.71
C VAL A 218 -16.16 -6.24 32.39
N GLY A 219 -14.95 -6.65 32.74
CA GLY A 219 -14.45 -8.01 32.52
C GLY A 219 -14.23 -8.33 31.04
N ARG A 220 -14.06 -9.63 30.75
CA ARG A 220 -13.69 -10.14 29.42
C ARG A 220 -14.88 -10.62 28.59
N THR A 221 -14.71 -10.70 27.28
CA THR A 221 -15.69 -11.33 26.38
C THR A 221 -15.66 -12.86 26.53
N PRO A 222 -16.66 -13.60 26.01
CA PRO A 222 -16.63 -15.07 26.00
C PRO A 222 -15.39 -15.66 25.29
N GLU A 223 -14.88 -14.98 24.28
CA GLU A 223 -13.65 -15.33 23.55
C GLU A 223 -12.37 -15.02 24.36
N GLY A 224 -12.52 -14.32 25.49
CA GLY A 224 -11.43 -13.96 26.39
C GLY A 224 -10.80 -12.59 26.14
N PHE A 225 -11.36 -11.75 25.25
CA PHE A 225 -10.82 -10.42 24.98
C PHE A 225 -11.11 -9.43 26.11
N PHE A 226 -10.17 -8.54 26.37
CA PHE A 226 -10.36 -7.39 27.26
C PHE A 226 -11.19 -6.32 26.56
N ARG A 227 -12.00 -5.59 27.32
CA ARG A 227 -12.76 -4.44 26.81
C ARG A 227 -12.01 -3.15 27.09
N LEU A 228 -12.02 -2.25 26.12
CA LEU A 228 -11.39 -0.94 26.22
C LEU A 228 -12.39 0.10 26.75
N LYS A 229 -11.87 1.08 27.49
CA LYS A 229 -12.65 2.19 28.06
C LYS A 229 -13.26 3.03 26.94
N LYS A 230 -14.54 3.39 27.09
CA LYS A 230 -15.20 4.32 26.18
C LYS A 230 -14.56 5.71 26.28
N GLY A 231 -14.42 6.39 25.14
CA GLY A 231 -13.90 7.75 25.08
C GLY A 231 -12.37 7.88 25.23
N SER A 232 -11.63 6.78 25.31
CA SER A 232 -10.16 6.83 25.39
C SER A 232 -9.44 6.60 24.07
N GLY A 233 -10.16 6.43 22.96
CA GLY A 233 -9.61 6.00 21.66
C GLY A 233 -8.50 6.90 21.13
N LEU A 234 -8.74 8.21 21.07
CA LEU A 234 -7.75 9.20 20.62
C LEU A 234 -6.45 9.15 21.46
N LYS A 235 -6.59 9.17 22.79
CA LYS A 235 -5.45 9.07 23.71
C LYS A 235 -4.69 7.75 23.53
N HIS A 236 -5.40 6.66 23.25
CA HIS A 236 -4.79 5.35 22.99
C HIS A 236 -4.00 5.36 21.68
N CYS A 237 -4.55 5.95 20.60
CA CYS A 237 -3.85 6.16 19.34
C CYS A 237 -2.55 6.94 19.55
N ILE A 238 -2.61 8.11 20.22
CA ILE A 238 -1.42 8.93 20.50
C ILE A 238 -0.35 8.11 21.21
N LYS A 239 -0.71 7.39 22.29
CA LYS A 239 0.26 6.61 23.07
C LYS A 239 0.87 5.46 22.25
N ARG A 240 0.06 4.75 21.46
CA ARG A 240 0.52 3.69 20.57
C ARG A 240 1.44 4.23 19.47
N SER A 241 1.07 5.35 18.85
CA SER A 241 1.86 6.00 17.80
C SER A 241 3.21 6.49 18.32
N ILE A 242 3.26 7.11 19.50
CA ILE A 242 4.54 7.49 20.14
C ILE A 242 5.41 6.26 20.40
N GLY A 243 4.82 5.16 20.89
CA GLY A 243 5.53 3.90 21.11
C GLY A 243 6.06 3.25 19.83
N ALA A 244 5.35 3.40 18.72
CA ALA A 244 5.71 2.87 17.40
C ALA A 244 6.69 3.76 16.62
N ALA A 245 6.75 5.06 16.92
CA ALA A 245 7.55 6.03 16.19
C ALA A 245 9.02 5.61 15.96
N PRO A 246 9.75 5.02 16.93
CA PRO A 246 11.12 4.58 16.70
C PRO A 246 11.26 3.42 15.71
N PHE A 247 10.19 2.69 15.37
CA PHE A 247 10.24 1.49 14.53
C PHE A 247 9.67 1.70 13.13
N THR A 248 9.16 2.88 12.83
CA THR A 248 8.42 3.18 11.59
C THR A 248 8.91 4.47 10.94
N ASP A 249 8.57 4.66 9.67
CA ASP A 249 8.91 5.89 8.92
C ASP A 249 7.76 6.88 8.88
N LEU A 250 6.52 6.37 8.87
CA LEU A 250 5.30 7.15 8.96
C LEU A 250 4.37 6.56 10.01
N LEU A 251 3.56 7.43 10.60
CA LEU A 251 2.49 7.09 11.52
C LEU A 251 1.15 7.39 10.85
N TRP A 252 0.22 6.48 11.02
CA TRP A 252 -1.15 6.58 10.55
C TRP A 252 -2.05 6.20 11.72
N TRP A 253 -3.06 7.01 12.03
CA TRP A 253 -4.22 6.51 12.78
C TRP A 253 -5.39 6.35 11.84
N GLU A 254 -6.26 5.38 12.10
CA GLU A 254 -7.59 5.41 11.52
C GLU A 254 -8.51 6.33 12.32
N THR A 255 -9.36 7.10 11.64
CA THR A 255 -10.37 7.97 12.26
C THR A 255 -11.76 7.60 11.77
N SER A 256 -12.74 7.63 12.66
CA SER A 256 -14.14 7.36 12.32
C SER A 256 -14.80 8.52 11.58
N THR A 257 -14.24 9.73 11.67
CA THR A 257 -14.75 10.92 10.99
C THR A 257 -13.60 11.82 10.50
N PRO A 258 -13.78 12.57 9.39
CA PRO A 258 -12.83 13.60 9.00
C PRO A 258 -12.93 14.78 9.96
N ASN A 259 -12.09 14.80 11.01
CA ASN A 259 -12.06 15.85 12.04
C ASN A 259 -10.68 16.52 12.10
N SER A 260 -10.61 17.80 11.73
CA SER A 260 -9.37 18.58 11.68
C SER A 260 -8.80 18.93 13.06
N GLU A 261 -9.64 19.07 14.09
CA GLU A 261 -9.18 19.36 15.46
C GLU A 261 -8.46 18.15 16.06
N HIS A 262 -9.05 16.96 15.93
CA HIS A 262 -8.39 15.72 16.34
C HIS A 262 -7.11 15.49 15.52
N ALA A 263 -7.15 15.70 14.21
CA ALA A 263 -5.96 15.62 13.36
C ALA A 263 -4.82 16.53 13.85
N LYS A 264 -5.16 17.75 14.28
CA LYS A 264 -4.22 18.70 14.87
C LYS A 264 -3.73 18.22 16.24
N GLU A 265 -4.61 17.75 17.12
CA GLU A 265 -4.25 17.21 18.43
C GLU A 265 -3.30 16.01 18.31
N PHE A 266 -3.55 15.11 17.34
CA PHE A 266 -2.62 14.02 17.02
C PHE A 266 -1.27 14.54 16.63
N ALA A 267 -1.27 15.46 15.65
CA ALA A 267 -0.06 15.98 15.09
C ALA A 267 0.73 16.63 16.21
N GLU A 268 0.15 17.56 16.97
CA GLU A 268 0.77 18.22 18.11
C GLU A 268 1.28 17.24 19.18
N ALA A 269 0.52 16.20 19.52
CA ALA A 269 0.93 15.20 20.50
C ALA A 269 2.06 14.27 20.00
N VAL A 270 2.15 14.07 18.68
CA VAL A 270 3.22 13.32 18.02
C VAL A 270 4.39 14.25 17.59
N GLU A 271 4.17 15.56 17.52
CA GLU A 271 5.08 16.61 17.05
C GLU A 271 6.14 16.95 18.12
N LEU A 272 7.43 16.87 17.81
CA LEU A 272 8.17 17.87 17.04
C LEU A 272 7.66 18.17 15.61
N GLY A 273 7.10 19.38 15.44
CA GLY A 273 6.59 19.96 14.20
C GLY A 273 7.61 20.18 13.09
N ALA A 274 7.80 19.15 12.27
CA ALA A 274 8.30 19.27 10.90
C ALA A 274 7.59 18.32 9.89
N MET A 275 6.69 17.45 10.37
CA MET A 275 6.23 16.25 9.64
C MET A 275 4.72 16.19 9.36
N GLY A 276 3.99 17.31 9.35
CA GLY A 276 2.55 17.33 8.95
C GLY A 276 2.25 16.47 7.72
N TYR A 277 1.06 15.84 7.65
CA TYR A 277 0.64 14.80 6.69
C TYR A 277 1.42 14.80 5.35
N LYS A 278 2.48 13.98 5.28
CA LYS A 278 3.36 13.90 4.10
C LYS A 278 2.85 12.96 3.02
N PHE A 279 1.92 12.07 3.37
CA PHE A 279 1.26 11.15 2.47
C PHE A 279 -0.25 11.14 2.77
N GLN A 280 -1.06 11.30 1.73
CA GLN A 280 -2.53 11.29 1.79
C GLN A 280 -3.02 10.43 0.63
N PHE A 281 -4.04 9.61 0.88
CA PHE A 281 -4.57 8.68 -0.09
C PHE A 281 -6.06 8.48 0.12
N ILE A 282 -6.78 8.15 -0.96
CA ILE A 282 -8.18 7.74 -0.93
C ILE A 282 -8.21 6.23 -1.13
N THR A 283 -8.52 5.49 -0.07
CA THR A 283 -8.42 4.03 -0.02
C THR A 283 -9.28 3.32 -1.08
N LEU A 284 -10.50 3.82 -1.32
CA LEU A 284 -11.51 3.16 -2.14
C LEU A 284 -11.75 3.81 -3.51
N ALA A 285 -10.85 4.69 -3.98
CA ALA A 285 -11.03 5.44 -5.23
C ALA A 285 -11.34 4.53 -6.42
N GLY A 286 -10.49 3.53 -6.70
CA GLY A 286 -10.69 2.54 -7.77
C GLY A 286 -11.99 1.74 -7.70
N PHE A 287 -12.40 1.29 -6.51
CA PHE A 287 -13.65 0.55 -6.32
C PHE A 287 -14.86 1.42 -6.68
N HIS A 288 -14.91 2.66 -6.16
CA HIS A 288 -16.03 3.57 -6.45
C HIS A 288 -16.06 4.00 -7.92
N SER A 289 -14.91 4.34 -8.53
CA SER A 289 -14.88 4.76 -9.94
C SER A 289 -15.27 3.62 -10.89
N LEU A 290 -14.78 2.41 -10.65
CA LEU A 290 -15.10 1.22 -11.46
C LEU A 290 -16.59 0.87 -11.38
N ASN A 291 -17.12 0.72 -10.16
CA ASN A 291 -18.50 0.29 -9.98
C ASN A 291 -19.50 1.34 -10.47
N PHE A 292 -19.28 2.61 -10.14
CA PHE A 292 -20.18 3.68 -10.55
C PHE A 292 -20.15 3.90 -12.07
N GLY A 293 -18.96 3.96 -12.67
CA GLY A 293 -18.81 4.13 -14.12
C GLY A 293 -19.50 3.00 -14.90
N MET A 294 -19.29 1.74 -14.49
CA MET A 294 -19.95 0.60 -15.14
C MET A 294 -21.46 0.57 -14.90
N PHE A 295 -21.93 0.93 -13.70
CA PHE A 295 -23.36 1.01 -13.40
C PHE A 295 -24.07 2.03 -14.29
N GLU A 296 -23.52 3.25 -14.41
CA GLU A 296 -24.10 4.30 -15.24
C GLU A 296 -24.10 3.92 -16.73
N LEU A 297 -23.00 3.36 -17.23
CA LEU A 297 -22.93 2.86 -18.60
C LEU A 297 -23.98 1.77 -18.84
N ALA A 298 -24.07 0.75 -17.97
CA ALA A 298 -25.03 -0.33 -18.13
C ALA A 298 -26.49 0.15 -18.05
N ARG A 299 -26.78 1.07 -17.12
CA ARG A 299 -28.11 1.70 -16.97
C ARG A 299 -28.51 2.43 -18.24
N ASN A 300 -27.64 3.27 -18.77
CA ASN A 300 -27.91 4.05 -19.97
C ASN A 300 -27.93 3.19 -21.24
N TYR A 301 -27.07 2.16 -21.34
CA TYR A 301 -27.02 1.24 -22.46
C TYR A 301 -28.29 0.39 -22.57
N LYS A 302 -28.88 -0.01 -21.44
CA LYS A 302 -30.19 -0.69 -21.41
C LYS A 302 -31.28 0.13 -22.11
N ASP A 303 -31.27 1.44 -21.94
CA ASP A 303 -32.33 2.33 -22.44
C ASP A 303 -32.05 2.85 -23.85
N ARG A 304 -30.78 3.14 -24.18
CA ARG A 304 -30.37 3.87 -25.40
C ARG A 304 -29.39 3.11 -26.30
N GLY A 305 -28.98 1.89 -25.92
CA GLY A 305 -28.04 1.07 -26.67
C GLY A 305 -26.74 1.82 -27.00
N MET A 306 -26.31 1.75 -28.26
CA MET A 306 -25.05 2.33 -28.73
C MET A 306 -24.92 3.84 -28.53
N ALA A 307 -26.02 4.59 -28.42
CA ALA A 307 -25.94 6.03 -28.13
C ALA A 307 -25.27 6.29 -26.78
N ALA A 308 -25.56 5.47 -25.75
CA ALA A 308 -24.92 5.59 -24.43
C ALA A 308 -23.42 5.27 -24.48
N TYR A 309 -23.01 4.30 -25.30
CA TYR A 309 -21.59 3.99 -25.47
C TYR A 309 -20.86 5.08 -26.27
N SER A 310 -21.51 5.62 -27.30
CA SER A 310 -20.96 6.72 -28.10
C SER A 310 -20.71 7.98 -27.26
N GLU A 311 -21.54 8.26 -26.26
CA GLU A 311 -21.31 9.38 -25.33
C GLU A 311 -20.04 9.18 -24.51
N VAL A 312 -19.79 7.98 -23.98
CA VAL A 312 -18.53 7.65 -23.29
C VAL A 312 -17.34 7.86 -24.23
N GLN A 313 -17.43 7.39 -25.47
CA GLN A 313 -16.36 7.56 -26.44
C GLN A 313 -16.11 9.05 -26.79
N GLN A 314 -17.15 9.87 -26.86
CA GLN A 314 -17.01 11.32 -27.05
C GLN A 314 -16.36 12.00 -25.85
N GLU A 315 -16.74 11.62 -24.63
CA GLU A 315 -16.05 12.10 -23.41
C GLU A 315 -14.57 11.72 -23.41
N GLU A 316 -14.21 10.52 -23.88
CA GLU A 316 -12.82 10.09 -24.03
C GLU A 316 -12.06 10.93 -25.06
N PHE A 317 -12.65 11.22 -26.23
CA PHE A 317 -12.05 12.12 -27.22
C PHE A 317 -11.84 13.53 -26.65
N GLU A 318 -12.82 14.07 -25.92
CA GLU A 318 -12.70 15.36 -25.28
C GLU A 318 -11.60 15.36 -24.20
N ALA A 319 -11.35 14.24 -23.55
CA ALA A 319 -10.30 14.09 -22.55
C ALA A 319 -8.88 14.07 -23.14
N GLU A 320 -8.71 13.82 -24.45
CA GLU A 320 -7.39 13.86 -25.10
C GLU A 320 -6.71 15.23 -24.92
N LYS A 321 -7.49 16.33 -24.88
CA LYS A 321 -6.97 17.69 -24.63
C LYS A 321 -6.32 17.85 -23.24
N HIS A 322 -6.62 16.93 -22.32
CA HIS A 322 -6.06 16.86 -20.97
C HIS A 322 -4.98 15.77 -20.83
N GLY A 323 -4.60 15.10 -21.93
CA GLY A 323 -3.56 14.08 -21.95
C GLY A 323 -4.06 12.64 -21.84
N TYR A 324 -5.37 12.39 -21.94
CA TYR A 324 -5.90 11.01 -22.04
C TYR A 324 -5.50 10.38 -23.37
N THR A 325 -5.13 9.09 -23.37
CA THR A 325 -4.62 8.40 -24.58
C THR A 325 -5.34 7.08 -24.90
N ALA A 326 -6.13 6.55 -23.96
CA ALA A 326 -6.68 5.21 -24.09
C ALA A 326 -7.84 5.08 -25.09
N VAL A 327 -8.32 6.20 -25.67
CA VAL A 327 -9.14 6.21 -26.90
C VAL A 327 -8.51 5.28 -27.95
N ARG A 328 -7.18 5.36 -28.10
CA ARG A 328 -6.38 4.52 -29.00
C ARG A 328 -5.92 3.26 -28.27
N HIS A 329 -6.88 2.47 -27.81
CA HIS A 329 -6.64 1.32 -26.93
C HIS A 329 -5.62 0.30 -27.48
N GLN A 330 -5.49 0.14 -28.80
CA GLN A 330 -4.47 -0.73 -29.42
C GLN A 330 -3.04 -0.25 -29.15
N ARG A 331 -2.79 1.05 -29.25
CA ARG A 331 -1.52 1.67 -28.86
C ARG A 331 -1.32 1.54 -27.35
N GLU A 332 -2.36 1.85 -26.57
CA GLU A 332 -2.30 1.87 -25.10
C GLU A 332 -1.85 0.53 -24.50
N VAL A 333 -2.27 -0.59 -25.09
CA VAL A 333 -1.86 -1.95 -24.66
C VAL A 333 -0.56 -2.44 -25.30
N GLY A 334 0.05 -1.64 -26.17
CA GLY A 334 1.39 -1.88 -26.72
C GLY A 334 1.46 -2.66 -28.02
N THR A 335 0.41 -2.61 -28.86
CA THR A 335 0.44 -3.29 -30.17
C THR A 335 1.65 -2.87 -31.01
N GLY A 336 1.87 -1.56 -31.17
CA GLY A 336 3.04 -1.05 -31.92
C GLY A 336 4.38 -1.41 -31.28
N TYR A 337 4.46 -1.53 -29.95
CA TYR A 337 5.66 -2.04 -29.28
C TYR A 337 5.96 -3.48 -29.72
N PHE A 338 4.96 -4.35 -29.76
CA PHE A 338 5.13 -5.74 -30.19
C PHE A 338 5.40 -5.87 -31.70
N ASP A 339 4.86 -4.98 -32.53
CA ASP A 339 5.23 -4.92 -33.95
C ASP A 339 6.73 -4.62 -34.12
N MET A 340 7.27 -3.65 -33.37
CA MET A 340 8.70 -3.37 -33.36
C MET A 340 9.55 -4.55 -32.89
N VAL A 341 9.08 -5.29 -31.88
CA VAL A 341 9.74 -6.55 -31.45
C VAL A 341 9.74 -7.57 -32.60
N ALA A 342 8.60 -7.75 -33.30
CA ALA A 342 8.50 -8.68 -34.42
C ALA A 342 9.41 -8.28 -35.59
N MET A 343 9.49 -6.98 -35.93
CA MET A 343 10.42 -6.47 -36.95
C MET A 343 11.87 -6.70 -36.56
N ALA A 344 12.24 -6.42 -35.31
CA ALA A 344 13.61 -6.63 -34.82
C ALA A 344 14.03 -8.12 -34.87
N VAL A 345 13.11 -9.03 -34.56
CA VAL A 345 13.37 -10.48 -34.63
C VAL A 345 13.47 -10.98 -36.08
N THR A 346 12.66 -10.45 -36.99
CA THR A 346 12.58 -10.95 -38.37
C THR A 346 13.50 -10.24 -39.36
N GLY A 347 14.01 -9.05 -39.01
CA GLY A 347 14.81 -8.20 -39.91
C GLY A 347 14.02 -7.69 -41.13
N LYS A 348 12.69 -7.73 -41.08
CA LYS A 348 11.80 -7.28 -42.16
C LYS A 348 10.98 -6.08 -41.69
N GLU A 349 10.73 -5.15 -42.61
CA GLU A 349 9.69 -4.13 -42.42
C GLU A 349 8.32 -4.82 -42.48
N ILE A 350 7.55 -4.67 -41.41
CA ILE A 350 6.13 -5.04 -41.36
C ILE A 350 5.36 -3.72 -41.50
N GLU A 351 4.24 -3.73 -42.22
CA GLU A 351 3.37 -2.56 -42.30
C GLU A 351 2.78 -2.30 -40.91
N LEU A 352 3.13 -1.16 -40.29
CA LEU A 352 2.52 -0.76 -39.01
C LEU A 352 1.04 -0.50 -39.27
N ILE A 353 0.16 -1.19 -38.54
CA ILE A 353 -1.28 -0.94 -38.65
C ILE A 353 -1.55 0.44 -38.02
N GLU A 354 -1.96 1.41 -38.84
CA GLU A 354 -2.52 2.66 -38.33
C GLU A 354 -3.91 2.38 -37.75
N PHE A 355 -4.02 2.49 -36.43
CA PHE A 355 -5.29 2.32 -35.72
C PHE A 355 -6.04 3.66 -35.68
N MET A 356 -6.91 3.90 -36.66
CA MET A 356 -7.79 5.06 -36.69
C MET A 356 -9.10 4.78 -35.94
N ILE A 357 -9.18 5.24 -34.69
CA ILE A 357 -10.46 5.64 -34.09
C ILE A 357 -10.44 7.16 -34.12
N THR A 358 -11.12 7.74 -35.12
CA THR A 358 -11.21 9.19 -35.34
C THR A 358 -12.59 9.66 -34.93
N ASN A 359 -12.67 10.87 -34.38
CA ASN A 359 -13.94 11.53 -34.18
C ASN A 359 -14.47 12.01 -35.54
N ASP A 360 -15.73 11.72 -35.86
CA ASP A 360 -16.42 12.33 -37.01
C ASP A 360 -16.78 13.77 -36.62
N ALA A 361 -15.82 14.69 -36.78
CA ALA A 361 -16.04 16.13 -36.65
C ALA A 361 -15.97 16.82 -38.02
#